data_AF-A0A955K0C9-F1
#
_entry.id   AF-A0A955K0C9-F1
#
_cell.length_a   1.000
_cell.length_b   1.000
_cell.length_c   1.000
_cell.angle_alpha   90.00
_cell.angle_beta   90.00
_cell.angle_gamma   90.00
#
_symmetry.space_group_name_H-M   'P 1'
#
loop_
_entity.id
_entity.type
_entity.pdbx_description
1 polymer ?
#
loop_
_entity_poly.entity_id
_entity_poly.type
_entity_poly.pdbx_seq_one_letter_code
_entity_poly.pdbx_strand_id
1 'polypeptide(L)'
;MKTNIAPMQASSSGKEKLKLAGIILFISMAATLMGTLDGFDGLEWIRWFMGGFMVVFGGLKLIGIEVFIKIAPLYDLIAKMFKPYKYFYPLVQVFLGMMFIIGLFQTFTATVSLVFGLSSLIGMIKILSTRGQIRLSYLGNIIGLRFSTVSIIENTIIVVLSAISLVTSIAL
;
A
#
# COMPACT_ATOMS: atom_id res chain seq x y z
N MET A 1 27.72 -20.07 -1.89
CA MET A 1 27.71 -18.69 -2.43
C MET A 1 27.21 -17.74 -1.35
N LYS A 2 28.10 -17.02 -0.66
CA LYS A 2 27.71 -15.97 0.30
C LYS A 2 27.25 -14.76 -0.53
N THR A 3 25.95 -14.51 -0.62
CA THR A 3 25.45 -13.28 -1.26
C THR A 3 25.88 -12.09 -0.41
N ASN A 4 26.93 -11.41 -0.88
CA ASN A 4 27.41 -10.16 -0.31
C ASN A 4 26.42 -9.05 -0.69
N ILE A 5 25.28 -9.02 -0.01
CA ILE A 5 24.35 -7.90 -0.11
C ILE A 5 24.94 -6.84 0.82
N ALA A 6 25.67 -5.88 0.25
CA ALA A 6 26.12 -4.71 0.98
C ALA A 6 24.93 -4.12 1.76
N PRO A 7 25.10 -3.71 3.03
CA PRO A 7 24.03 -3.08 3.78
C PRO A 7 23.68 -1.78 3.06
N MET A 8 22.62 -1.82 2.26
CA MET A 8 22.03 -0.66 1.59
C MET A 8 21.77 0.36 2.72
N GLN A 9 22.49 1.49 2.65
CA GLN A 9 22.60 2.41 3.79
C GLN A 9 21.27 3.11 4.03
N ALA A 10 20.91 3.24 5.31
CA ALA A 10 19.69 3.93 5.71
C ALA A 10 19.92 5.42 5.58
N SER A 11 19.58 5.97 4.42
CA SER A 11 19.35 7.40 4.28
C SER A 11 18.05 7.73 5.02
N SER A 12 18.14 8.03 6.32
CA SER A 12 17.09 8.77 7.03
C SER A 12 17.08 10.24 6.59
N SER A 13 17.18 10.50 5.29
CA SER A 13 17.25 11.84 4.74
C SER A 13 15.85 12.43 4.73
N GLY A 14 15.70 13.63 5.31
CA GLY A 14 14.44 14.38 5.25
C GLY A 14 13.90 14.52 3.83
N LYS A 15 14.78 14.48 2.81
CA LYS A 15 14.42 14.48 1.39
C LYS A 15 13.56 13.28 0.98
N GLU A 16 13.80 12.08 1.51
CA GLU A 16 13.04 10.87 1.16
C GLU A 16 11.64 10.88 1.81
N LYS A 17 11.54 11.36 3.06
CA LYS A 17 10.25 11.61 3.70
C LYS A 17 9.45 12.67 2.95
N LEU A 18 10.13 13.71 2.45
CA LEU A 18 9.51 14.76 1.66
C LEU A 18 8.99 14.23 0.32
N LYS A 19 9.72 13.33 -0.37
CA LYS A 19 9.21 12.66 -1.58
C LYS A 19 7.91 11.89 -1.29
N LEU A 20 7.88 11.10 -0.22
CA LEU A 20 6.68 10.34 0.18
C LEU A 20 5.52 11.29 0.51
N ALA A 21 5.78 12.34 1.29
CA ALA A 21 4.78 13.35 1.62
C ALA A 21 4.27 14.06 0.35
N GLY A 22 5.14 14.37 -0.61
CA GLY A 22 4.79 14.95 -1.89
C GLY A 22 3.89 14.04 -2.73
N ILE A 23 4.16 12.73 -2.75
CA ILE A 23 3.28 11.75 -3.42
C ILE A 23 1.90 11.72 -2.76
N ILE A 24 1.84 11.62 -1.43
CA ILE A 24 0.55 11.60 -0.71
C ILE A 24 -0.21 12.91 -0.94
N LEU A 25 0.47 14.05 -0.85
CA LEU A 25 -0.13 15.36 -1.07
C LEU A 25 -0.65 15.51 -2.49
N PHE A 26 0.09 15.03 -3.49
CA PHE A 26 -0.36 15.02 -4.89
C PHE A 26 -1.63 14.17 -5.07
N ILE A 27 -1.67 12.96 -4.49
CA ILE A 27 -2.84 12.09 -4.53
C ILE A 27 -4.03 12.76 -3.82
N SER A 28 -3.80 13.37 -2.65
CA SER A 28 -4.84 14.11 -1.92
C SER A 28 -5.38 15.29 -2.72
N MET A 29 -4.51 16.07 -3.36
CA MET A 29 -4.94 17.19 -4.21
C MET A 29 -5.76 16.71 -5.41
N ALA A 30 -5.31 15.65 -6.09
CA ALA A 30 -6.06 15.05 -7.19
C ALA A 30 -7.43 14.54 -6.73
N ALA A 31 -7.48 13.88 -5.57
CA ALA A 31 -8.73 13.39 -4.98
C ALA A 31 -9.68 14.51 -4.58
N THR A 32 -9.17 15.61 -4.01
CA THR A 32 -9.98 16.80 -3.69
C THR A 32 -10.49 17.47 -4.96
N LEU A 33 -9.67 17.59 -6.00
CA LEU A 33 -10.12 18.15 -7.28
C LEU A 33 -11.25 17.31 -7.87
N MET A 34 -11.09 15.99 -7.94
CA MET A 34 -12.11 15.11 -8.50
C MET A 34 -13.37 15.05 -7.61
N GLY A 35 -13.19 14.99 -6.30
CA GLY A 35 -14.31 14.92 -5.35
C GLY A 35 -15.02 16.25 -5.08
N THR A 36 -14.67 17.32 -5.79
CA THR A 36 -15.39 18.61 -5.73
C THR A 36 -16.10 18.96 -7.03
N LEU A 37 -15.96 18.15 -8.08
CA LEU A 37 -16.57 18.43 -9.40
C LEU A 37 -18.09 18.48 -9.34
N ASP A 38 -18.73 17.57 -8.61
CA ASP A 38 -20.19 17.46 -8.49
C ASP A 38 -20.72 17.91 -7.09
N GLY A 39 -19.88 18.62 -6.34
CA GLY A 39 -20.11 18.93 -4.92
C GLY A 39 -19.23 18.06 -4.01
N PHE A 40 -18.83 18.59 -2.85
CA PHE A 40 -17.94 17.85 -1.95
C PHE A 40 -18.69 16.71 -1.25
N ASP A 41 -18.46 15.48 -1.72
CA ASP A 41 -18.84 14.25 -1.03
C ASP A 41 -17.57 13.56 -0.49
N GLY A 42 -17.55 13.34 0.84
CA GLY A 42 -16.46 12.64 1.50
C GLY A 42 -16.28 11.20 1.03
N LEU A 43 -17.35 10.51 0.63
CA LEU A 43 -17.28 9.14 0.11
C LEU A 43 -16.64 9.11 -1.27
N GLU A 44 -16.99 10.09 -2.11
CA GLU A 44 -16.37 10.29 -3.41
C GLU A 44 -14.88 10.64 -3.27
N TRP A 45 -14.53 11.52 -2.32
CA TRP A 45 -13.14 11.82 -2.02
C TRP A 45 -12.36 10.56 -1.59
N ILE A 46 -12.92 9.73 -0.70
CA ILE A 46 -12.30 8.47 -0.28
C ILE A 46 -12.06 7.55 -1.48
N ARG A 47 -13.04 7.44 -2.39
CA ARG A 47 -12.94 6.64 -3.60
C ARG A 47 -11.78 7.09 -4.48
N TRP A 48 -11.68 8.38 -4.78
CA TRP A 48 -10.59 8.94 -5.59
C TRP A 48 -9.23 8.83 -4.90
N PHE A 49 -9.15 9.15 -3.62
CA PHE A 49 -7.93 9.08 -2.83
C PHE A 49 -7.43 7.64 -2.74
N MET A 50 -8.28 6.70 -2.34
CA MET A 50 -7.93 5.30 -2.18
C MET A 50 -7.52 4.67 -3.51
N GLY A 51 -8.23 4.99 -4.59
CA GLY A 51 -7.90 4.54 -5.92
C GLY A 51 -6.52 5.02 -6.40
N GLY A 52 -6.28 6.34 -6.33
CA GLY A 52 -4.98 6.91 -6.65
C GLY A 52 -3.84 6.38 -5.77
N PHE A 53 -4.12 6.21 -4.47
CA PHE A 53 -3.19 5.65 -3.50
C PHE A 53 -2.77 4.23 -3.85
N MET A 54 -3.72 3.34 -4.14
CA MET A 54 -3.42 1.95 -4.48
C MET A 54 -2.72 1.82 -5.84
N VAL A 55 -3.08 2.64 -6.83
CA VAL A 55 -2.39 2.66 -8.14
C VAL A 55 -0.94 3.09 -7.99
N VAL A 56 -0.67 4.19 -7.26
CA VAL A 56 0.69 4.69 -7.10
C VAL A 56 1.55 3.74 -6.28
N PHE A 57 1.08 3.30 -5.10
CA PHE A 57 1.88 2.42 -4.24
C PHE A 57 2.01 0.99 -4.78
N GLY A 58 0.96 0.48 -5.44
CA GLY A 58 1.03 -0.77 -6.21
C GLY A 58 2.04 -0.66 -7.35
N GLY A 59 2.04 0.46 -8.08
CA GLY A 59 3.02 0.78 -9.11
C GLY A 59 4.46 0.83 -8.59
N LEU A 60 4.69 1.46 -7.44
CA LEU A 60 6.01 1.48 -6.79
C LEU A 60 6.49 0.06 -6.42
N LYS A 61 5.58 -0.81 -5.98
CA LYS A 61 5.88 -2.23 -5.74
C LYS A 61 6.19 -3.00 -7.02
N LEU A 62 5.54 -2.68 -8.15
CA LEU A 62 5.85 -3.25 -9.46
C LEU A 62 7.23 -2.81 -9.97
N ILE A 63 7.59 -1.54 -9.78
CA ILE A 63 8.94 -1.05 -10.13
C ILE A 63 9.99 -1.73 -9.25
N GLY A 64 9.70 -1.91 -7.96
CA GLY A 64 10.56 -2.59 -6.99
C GLY A 64 10.32 -4.10 -6.88
N ILE A 65 9.77 -4.76 -7.90
CA ILE A 65 9.18 -6.11 -7.77
C ILE A 65 10.18 -7.15 -7.27
N GLU A 66 11.45 -7.09 -7.69
CA GLU A 66 12.49 -8.01 -7.24
C GLU A 66 12.73 -7.96 -5.73
N VAL A 67 12.69 -6.76 -5.17
CA VAL A 67 12.83 -6.53 -3.73
C VAL A 67 11.56 -6.99 -3.03
N PHE A 68 10.40 -6.61 -3.56
CA PHE A 68 9.08 -6.98 -3.03
C PHE A 68 8.91 -8.49 -2.90
N ILE A 69 9.23 -9.26 -3.95
CA ILE A 69 9.13 -10.72 -3.99
C ILE A 69 9.98 -11.40 -2.90
N LYS A 70 11.10 -10.79 -2.50
CA LYS A 70 11.99 -11.33 -1.45
C LYS A 70 11.45 -11.04 -0.06
N ILE A 71 10.85 -9.87 0.15
CA ILE A 71 10.41 -9.40 1.47
C ILE A 71 8.95 -9.76 1.78
N ALA A 72 8.06 -9.83 0.80
CA ALA A 72 6.63 -10.08 1.00
C ALA A 72 6.36 -11.38 1.79
N PRO A 73 6.99 -12.54 1.50
CA PRO A 73 6.78 -13.77 2.27
C PRO A 73 7.29 -13.70 3.71
N LEU A 74 8.14 -12.72 4.02
CA LEU A 74 8.62 -12.54 5.39
C LEU A 74 7.48 -12.07 6.27
N TYR A 75 6.62 -11.16 5.79
CA TYR A 75 5.59 -10.52 6.59
C TYR A 75 4.14 -10.79 6.20
N ASP A 76 3.79 -10.84 4.92
CA ASP A 76 2.40 -11.03 4.53
C ASP A 76 1.98 -12.48 4.79
N LEU A 77 0.91 -12.67 5.57
CA LEU A 77 0.39 -14.00 5.93
C LEU A 77 0.01 -14.81 4.70
N ILE A 78 -0.58 -14.19 3.68
CA ILE A 78 -0.98 -14.84 2.42
C ILE A 78 0.27 -15.18 1.61
N ALA A 79 1.23 -14.25 1.50
CA ALA A 79 2.48 -14.50 0.78
C ALA A 79 3.33 -15.62 1.42
N LYS A 80 3.21 -15.77 2.75
CA LYS A 80 3.87 -16.83 3.50
C LYS A 80 3.26 -18.20 3.21
N MET A 81 1.94 -18.27 3.03
CA MET A 81 1.22 -19.52 2.72
C MET A 81 1.26 -19.88 1.23
N PHE A 82 1.07 -18.91 0.34
CA PHE A 82 1.00 -19.10 -1.11
C PHE A 82 2.10 -18.30 -1.83
N LYS A 83 3.24 -18.94 -2.10
CA LYS A 83 4.41 -18.27 -2.71
C LYS A 83 4.15 -17.57 -4.05
N PRO A 84 3.27 -18.04 -4.95
CA PRO A 84 2.97 -17.31 -6.19
C PRO A 84 2.28 -15.96 -5.96
N TYR A 85 1.58 -15.78 -4.84
CA TYR A 85 0.88 -14.53 -4.50
C TYR A 85 1.79 -13.29 -4.55
N LYS A 86 3.06 -13.43 -4.16
CA LYS A 86 4.02 -12.31 -4.13
C LYS A 86 4.29 -11.66 -5.49
N TYR A 87 4.01 -12.37 -6.60
CA TYR A 87 4.13 -11.83 -7.95
C TYR A 87 2.86 -11.09 -8.37
N PHE A 88 1.69 -11.59 -7.98
CA PHE A 88 0.39 -11.04 -8.38
C PHE A 88 -0.09 -9.91 -7.49
N TYR A 89 0.30 -9.88 -6.22
CA TYR A 89 -0.23 -8.91 -5.27
C TYR A 89 -0.07 -7.45 -5.70
N PRO A 90 1.11 -6.98 -6.18
CA PRO A 90 1.23 -5.61 -6.65
C PRO A 90 0.31 -5.30 -7.84
N LEU A 91 0.08 -6.27 -8.73
CA LEU A 91 -0.88 -6.13 -9.85
C LEU A 91 -2.32 -6.04 -9.34
N VAL A 92 -2.69 -6.92 -8.40
CA VAL A 92 -4.02 -6.91 -7.77
C VAL A 92 -4.27 -5.58 -7.08
N GLN A 93 -3.26 -5.02 -6.41
CA GLN A 93 -3.38 -3.73 -5.76
C GLN A 93 -3.64 -2.59 -6.75
N VAL A 94 -2.90 -2.53 -7.87
CA VAL A 94 -3.15 -1.55 -8.93
C VAL A 94 -4.54 -1.74 -9.53
N PHE A 95 -4.96 -2.99 -9.75
CA PHE A 95 -6.27 -3.31 -10.29
C PHE A 95 -7.41 -2.85 -9.38
N LEU A 96 -7.33 -3.13 -8.07
CA LEU A 96 -8.28 -2.65 -7.08
C LEU A 96 -8.32 -1.12 -7.02
N GLY A 97 -7.16 -0.46 -7.14
CA GLY A 97 -7.08 1.00 -7.22
C GLY A 97 -7.81 1.57 -8.44
N MET A 98 -7.68 0.92 -9.60
CA MET A 98 -8.44 1.28 -10.80
C MET A 98 -9.95 1.05 -10.60
N MET A 99 -10.36 -0.05 -9.95
CA MET A 99 -11.78 -0.29 -9.65
C MET A 99 -12.36 0.79 -8.73
N PHE A 100 -11.60 1.27 -7.74
CA PHE A 100 -11.99 2.43 -6.93
C PHE A 100 -12.17 3.68 -7.80
N ILE A 101 -11.20 4.01 -8.65
CA ILE A 101 -11.29 5.18 -9.55
C ILE A 101 -12.54 5.14 -10.43
N ILE A 102 -12.85 3.98 -11.01
CA ILE A 102 -14.02 3.82 -11.90
C ILE A 102 -15.33 3.74 -11.10
N GLY A 103 -15.26 3.43 -9.79
CA GLY A 103 -16.45 3.25 -8.94
C GLY A 103 -17.18 1.92 -9.18
N LEU A 104 -16.48 0.89 -9.65
CA LEU A 104 -17.08 -0.42 -9.93
C LEU A 104 -17.04 -1.35 -8.72
N PHE A 105 -18.17 -2.07 -8.51
CA PHE A 105 -18.33 -3.12 -7.51
C PHE A 105 -17.80 -2.72 -6.12
N GLN A 106 -18.21 -1.55 -5.62
CA GLN A 106 -17.59 -0.91 -4.46
C GLN A 106 -17.50 -1.81 -3.22
N THR A 107 -18.55 -2.55 -2.90
CA THR A 107 -18.56 -3.53 -1.79
C THR A 107 -17.52 -4.64 -1.98
N PHE A 108 -17.41 -5.19 -3.19
CA PHE A 108 -16.42 -6.22 -3.51
C PHE A 108 -15.00 -5.67 -3.43
N THR A 109 -14.74 -4.54 -4.10
CA THR A 109 -13.44 -3.89 -4.15
C THR A 109 -12.96 -3.51 -2.74
N ALA A 110 -13.84 -2.97 -1.90
CA ALA A 110 -13.53 -2.65 -0.50
C ALA A 110 -13.27 -3.90 0.34
N THR A 111 -14.08 -4.95 0.21
CA THR A 111 -13.89 -6.21 0.95
C THR A 111 -12.54 -6.85 0.63
N VAL A 112 -12.21 -6.96 -0.66
CA VAL A 112 -10.96 -7.56 -1.10
C VAL A 112 -9.76 -6.73 -0.63
N SER A 113 -9.85 -5.40 -0.72
CA SER A 113 -8.80 -4.49 -0.23
C SER A 113 -8.61 -4.59 1.28
N LEU A 114 -9.69 -4.73 2.05
CA LEU A 114 -9.65 -4.93 3.50
C LEU A 114 -8.92 -6.23 3.87
N VAL A 115 -9.28 -7.35 3.24
CA VAL A 115 -8.68 -8.66 3.52
C VAL A 115 -7.17 -8.64 3.25
N PHE A 116 -6.77 -8.10 2.10
CA PHE A 116 -5.37 -7.99 1.73
C PHE A 116 -4.59 -7.00 2.60
N GLY A 117 -5.18 -5.84 2.93
CA GLY A 117 -4.58 -4.87 3.83
C GLY A 117 -4.35 -5.44 5.23
N LEU A 118 -5.35 -6.16 5.77
CA LEU A 118 -5.25 -6.80 7.09
C LEU A 118 -4.21 -7.91 7.11
N SER A 119 -4.15 -8.77 6.09
CA SER A 119 -3.17 -9.86 6.03
C SER A 119 -1.74 -9.34 6.08
N SER A 120 -1.47 -8.27 5.33
CA SER A 120 -0.19 -7.58 5.31
C SER A 120 0.09 -6.85 6.63
N LEU A 121 -0.86 -6.05 7.15
CA LEU A 121 -0.68 -5.24 8.35
C LEU A 121 -0.44 -6.07 9.61
N ILE A 122 -1.27 -7.09 9.85
CA ILE A 122 -1.14 -7.99 11.01
C ILE A 122 0.22 -8.71 10.96
N GLY A 123 0.60 -9.17 9.78
CA GLY A 123 1.88 -9.82 9.56
C GLY A 123 3.09 -8.93 9.86
N MET A 124 3.05 -7.67 9.42
CA MET A 124 4.09 -6.67 9.70
C MET A 124 4.19 -6.35 11.19
N ILE A 125 3.07 -6.12 11.87
CA ILE A 125 3.03 -5.84 13.32
C ILE A 125 3.62 -7.02 14.10
N LYS A 126 3.23 -8.25 13.75
CA LYS A 126 3.74 -9.47 14.41
C LYS A 126 5.26 -9.58 14.29
N ILE A 127 5.82 -9.28 13.12
CA ILE A 127 7.27 -9.34 12.91
C ILE A 127 8.01 -8.25 13.63
N LEU A 128 7.47 -7.03 13.65
CA LEU A 128 8.09 -5.91 14.34
C LEU A 128 8.15 -6.17 15.86
N SER A 129 7.13 -6.85 16.41
CA SER A 129 7.06 -7.26 17.81
C SER A 129 7.98 -8.46 18.13
N THR A 130 8.07 -9.44 17.22
CA THR A 130 8.81 -10.70 17.47
C THR A 130 10.31 -10.60 17.16
N ARG A 131 10.69 -9.84 16.14
CA ARG A 131 12.06 -9.75 15.65
C ARG A 131 12.45 -8.28 15.60
N GLY A 132 13.07 -7.82 16.68
CA GLY A 132 13.56 -6.45 16.81
C GLY A 132 14.22 -5.95 15.53
N GLN A 133 13.70 -4.84 15.01
CA GLN A 133 14.16 -4.10 13.82
C GLN A 133 14.79 -4.99 12.72
N ILE A 134 14.03 -5.91 12.14
CA ILE A 134 14.43 -6.47 10.85
C ILE A 134 14.64 -5.27 9.92
N ARG A 135 15.87 -5.13 9.42
CA ARG A 135 16.27 -4.19 8.38
C ARG A 135 15.60 -4.63 7.07
N LEU A 136 14.27 -4.49 7.02
CA LEU A 136 13.47 -4.71 5.83
C LEU A 136 14.00 -3.73 4.79
N SER A 137 14.44 -4.28 3.65
CA SER A 137 15.09 -3.59 2.53
C SER A 137 14.35 -2.32 2.11
N TYR A 138 15.00 -1.44 1.37
CA TYR A 138 14.37 -0.19 0.93
C TYR A 138 13.34 -0.46 -0.17
N LEU A 139 12.32 0.39 -0.23
CA LEU A 139 11.26 0.33 -1.23
C LEU A 139 11.79 0.77 -2.60
N GLY A 140 12.49 -0.13 -3.29
CA GLY A 140 13.02 0.09 -4.64
C GLY A 140 13.98 1.28 -4.74
N ASN A 141 14.54 1.51 -5.93
CA ASN A 141 15.55 2.54 -6.18
C ASN A 141 15.01 4.00 -6.13
N ILE A 142 13.70 4.21 -5.90
CA ILE A 142 13.05 5.53 -6.01
C ILE A 142 12.92 6.23 -4.65
N ILE A 143 12.57 5.49 -3.59
CA ILE A 143 12.36 6.02 -2.23
C ILE A 143 13.27 5.29 -1.24
N GLY A 144 14.27 5.99 -0.72
CA GLY A 144 15.27 5.49 0.23
C GLY A 144 14.75 5.31 1.66
N LEU A 145 13.47 5.01 1.86
CA LEU A 145 12.87 4.75 3.17
C LEU A 145 12.81 3.25 3.46
N ARG A 146 12.81 2.92 4.77
CA ARG A 146 12.60 1.53 5.22
C ARG A 146 11.24 1.06 4.70
N PHE A 147 11.23 -0.02 3.93
CA PHE A 147 9.99 -0.58 3.39
C PHE A 147 8.97 -0.87 4.50
N SER A 148 9.42 -1.26 5.70
CA SER A 148 8.53 -1.51 6.83
C SER A 148 7.72 -0.29 7.26
N THR A 149 8.33 0.89 7.34
CA THR A 149 7.62 2.11 7.75
C THR A 149 6.60 2.53 6.71
N VAL A 150 7.00 2.50 5.43
CA VAL A 150 6.11 2.90 4.33
C VAL A 150 4.94 1.93 4.21
N SER A 151 5.21 0.62 4.18
CA SER A 151 4.17 -0.40 4.03
C SER A 151 3.23 -0.49 5.24
N ILE A 152 3.66 -0.15 6.46
CA ILE A 152 2.74 -0.06 7.61
C ILE A 152 1.75 1.08 7.42
N ILE A 153 2.23 2.28 7.08
CA ILE A 153 1.37 3.45 6.83
C ILE A 153 0.41 3.13 5.70
N GLU A 154 0.94 2.54 4.62
CA GLU A 154 0.16 2.18 3.44
C GLU A 154 -0.97 1.20 3.75
N ASN A 155 -0.66 0.06 4.36
CA ASN A 155 -1.67 -0.94 4.69
C ASN A 155 -2.66 -0.43 5.75
N THR A 156 -2.22 0.45 6.66
CA THR A 156 -3.13 1.09 7.63
C THR A 156 -4.16 1.97 6.92
N ILE A 157 -3.71 2.82 5.99
CA ILE A 157 -4.62 3.66 5.19
C ILE A 157 -5.59 2.79 4.40
N ILE A 158 -5.10 1.74 3.71
CA ILE A 158 -5.95 0.83 2.94
C ILE A 158 -7.00 0.18 3.85
N VAL A 159 -6.62 -0.36 5.02
CA VAL A 159 -7.56 -1.01 5.94
C VAL A 159 -8.62 -0.04 6.46
N VAL A 160 -8.20 1.14 6.94
CA VAL A 160 -9.13 2.12 7.50
C VAL A 160 -10.12 2.61 6.44
N LEU A 161 -9.63 3.00 5.26
CA LEU A 161 -10.50 3.49 4.19
C LEU A 161 -11.38 2.39 3.60
N SER A 162 -10.87 1.17 3.44
CA SER A 162 -11.69 0.03 3.01
C SER A 162 -12.83 -0.24 3.99
N ALA A 163 -12.58 -0.15 5.30
CA ALA A 163 -13.61 -0.35 6.31
C ALA A 163 -14.69 0.73 6.24
N ILE A 164 -14.29 2.00 6.08
CA ILE A 164 -15.24 3.12 5.92
C ILE A 164 -16.07 2.94 4.64
N SER A 165 -15.43 2.65 3.51
CA SER A 165 -16.12 2.38 2.24
C SER A 165 -17.07 1.19 2.34
N LEU A 166 -16.70 0.13 3.08
CA LEU A 166 -17.53 -1.05 3.22
C LEU A 166 -18.77 -0.78 4.09
N VAL A 167 -18.60 -0.13 5.25
CA VAL A 167 -19.72 0.22 6.13
C VAL A 167 -20.72 1.12 5.42
N THR A 168 -20.23 2.11 4.68
CA THR A 168 -21.07 3.07 3.95
C THR A 168 -21.78 2.43 2.76
N SER A 169 -21.14 1.49 2.06
CA SER A 169 -21.76 0.77 0.93
C SER A 169 -22.79 -0.28 1.35
N ILE A 170 -22.79 -0.72 2.62
CA ILE A 170 -23.78 -1.67 3.18
C ILE A 170 -24.95 -0.92 3.85
N ALA A 171 -24.72 0.33 4.29
CA ALA A 171 -25.71 1.16 4.97
C ALA A 171 -26.65 1.93 4.03
N LEU A 172 -26.39 1.87 2.71
CA LEU A 172 -27.21 2.43 1.63
C LEU A 172 -27.91 1.31 0.87
#